data_AF-A0A7S2UQA1-F1
#
_entry.id   AF-A0A7S2UQA1-F1
#
_cell.length_a   1.000
_cell.length_b   1.000
_cell.length_c   1.000
_cell.angle_alpha   90.00
_cell.angle_beta   90.00
_cell.angle_gamma   90.00
#
_symmetry.space_group_name_H-M   'P 1'
#
loop_
_entity.id
_entity.type
_entity.pdbx_description
1 polymer ?
#
loop_
_entity_poly.entity_id
_entity_poly.type
_entity_poly.pdbx_seq_one_letter_code
_entity_poly.pdbx_strand_id
1 'polypeptide(L)'
;IYNDDDDTDESRMAQVEECRAARLRAALAVEQAGAEQTGKQNRTTTYDHCLMRVCTMTPKKLATRIRVIERAAGRHCLIKMAIFKSCLQDEGMWDLAEQAREALERLKTLQPAPDE
;
A
#
# COMPACT_ATOMS: atom_id res chain seq x y z
N ILE A 1 31.13 17.69 8.88
CA ILE A 1 31.14 16.75 7.73
C ILE A 1 31.39 15.39 8.35
N TYR A 2 30.40 14.58 8.70
CA TYR A 2 29.25 14.12 7.94
C TYR A 2 27.93 14.39 8.69
N ASN A 3 26.91 14.87 7.99
CA ASN A 3 25.53 14.67 8.41
C ASN A 3 25.15 13.29 7.85
N ASP A 4 25.25 12.26 8.67
CA ASP A 4 24.65 10.96 8.34
C ASP A 4 23.14 11.12 8.56
N ASP A 5 22.40 11.22 7.45
CA ASP A 5 20.96 11.02 7.43
C ASP A 5 20.66 9.69 8.11
N ASP A 6 20.05 9.77 9.29
CA ASP A 6 19.69 8.65 10.17
C ASP A 6 18.59 7.80 9.51
N ASP A 7 18.98 7.03 8.49
CA ASP A 7 18.19 6.02 7.82
C ASP A 7 18.25 4.71 8.61
N THR A 8 18.06 4.84 9.93
CA THR A 8 18.05 3.73 10.88
C THR A 8 16.73 2.96 10.78
N ASP A 9 16.78 1.66 11.05
CA ASP A 9 15.57 0.84 11.11
C ASP A 9 14.54 1.40 12.12
N GLU A 10 15.01 2.09 13.17
CA GLU A 10 14.16 2.78 14.14
C GLU A 10 13.36 3.94 13.52
N SER A 11 14.00 4.78 12.70
CA SER A 11 13.34 5.84 11.93
C SER A 11 12.28 5.28 10.97
N ARG A 12 12.59 4.16 10.30
CA ARG A 12 11.66 3.49 9.37
C ARG A 12 10.46 2.86 10.10
N MET A 13 10.69 2.23 11.25
CA MET A 13 9.62 1.69 12.09
C MET A 13 8.70 2.78 12.64
N ALA A 14 9.26 3.92 13.07
CA ALA A 14 8.48 5.07 13.53
C ALA A 14 7.56 5.60 12.41
N GLN A 15 8.06 5.68 11.18
CA GLN A 15 7.24 6.05 10.02
C GLN A 15 6.12 5.05 9.72
N VAL A 16 6.36 3.74 9.90
CA VAL A 16 5.31 2.73 9.75
C VAL A 16 4.24 2.86 10.81
N GLU A 17 4.62 3.10 12.06
CA GLU A 17 3.66 3.31 13.14
C GLU A 17 2.82 4.57 12.90
N GLU A 18 3.44 5.65 12.43
CA GLU A 18 2.71 6.86 12.03
C GLU A 18 1.73 6.58 10.87
N CYS A 19 2.18 5.87 9.83
CA CYS A 19 1.33 5.48 8.70
C CYS A 19 0.18 4.56 9.12
N ARG A 20 0.44 3.64 10.07
CA ARG A 20 -0.56 2.74 10.64
C ARG A 20 -1.59 3.53 11.45
N ALA A 21 -1.14 4.46 12.31
CA ALA A 21 -2.00 5.35 13.07
C ALA A 21 -2.86 6.24 12.16
N ALA A 22 -2.32 6.74 11.04
CA ALA A 22 -3.07 7.50 10.05
C ALA A 22 -4.15 6.65 9.35
N ARG A 23 -3.83 5.40 8.96
CA ARG A 23 -4.81 4.45 8.41
C ARG A 23 -5.93 4.16 9.41
N LEU A 24 -5.59 3.92 10.67
CA LEU A 24 -6.57 3.66 11.73
C LEU A 24 -7.49 4.86 11.97
N ARG A 25 -6.92 6.08 12.04
CA ARG A 25 -7.70 7.31 12.15
C ARG A 25 -8.68 7.49 10.99
N ALA A 26 -8.25 7.23 9.75
CA ALA A 26 -9.12 7.31 8.59
C ALA A 26 -10.25 6.27 8.63
N ALA A 27 -9.95 5.02 9.05
CA ALA A 27 -10.96 3.97 9.19
C ALA A 27 -12.02 4.33 10.25
N LEU A 28 -11.59 4.81 11.43
CA LEU A 28 -12.49 5.27 12.49
C LEU A 28 -13.35 6.46 12.06
N ALA A 29 -12.79 7.41 11.30
CA ALA A 29 -13.55 8.54 10.77
C ALA A 29 -14.64 8.09 9.77
N VAL A 30 -14.37 7.08 8.94
CA VAL A 30 -15.36 6.50 8.02
C VAL A 30 -16.46 5.77 8.79
N GLU A 31 -16.12 5.05 9.86
CA GLU A 31 -17.10 4.39 10.74
C GLU A 31 -18.00 5.42 11.43
N GLN A 32 -17.41 6.49 11.98
CA GLN A 32 -18.13 7.60 12.62
C GLN A 32 -18.99 8.39 11.63
N ALA A 33 -18.62 8.45 10.35
CA ALA A 33 -19.36 9.12 9.30
C ALA A 33 -20.56 8.31 8.75
N GLY A 34 -20.82 7.11 9.27
CA GLY A 34 -21.97 6.27 8.88
C GLY A 34 -21.68 5.41 7.65
N ALA A 35 -21.23 4.18 7.90
CA ALA A 35 -20.90 3.21 6.86
C ALA A 35 -22.16 2.56 6.22
N GLU A 36 -22.82 3.25 5.28
CA GLU A 36 -23.94 2.66 4.53
C GLU A 36 -23.64 2.28 3.06
N GLN A 37 -22.44 2.52 2.51
CA GLN A 37 -22.23 2.28 1.05
C GLN A 37 -21.02 1.42 0.63
N THR A 38 -20.17 0.95 1.54
CA THR A 38 -18.86 0.40 1.12
C THR A 38 -18.80 -1.13 0.99
N GLY A 39 -19.93 -1.83 1.10
CA GLY A 39 -19.99 -3.31 1.06
C GLY A 39 -20.24 -3.93 -0.31
N LYS A 40 -20.79 -3.20 -1.28
CA LYS A 40 -21.35 -3.82 -2.52
C LYS A 40 -20.43 -3.79 -3.76
N GLN A 41 -19.33 -3.05 -3.76
CA GLN A 41 -18.42 -2.97 -4.93
C GLN A 41 -17.03 -3.60 -4.71
N ASN A 42 -16.67 -3.99 -3.48
CA ASN A 42 -15.33 -4.48 -3.17
C ASN A 42 -15.20 -6.00 -3.28
N ARG A 43 -15.43 -6.56 -4.48
CA ARG A 43 -14.87 -7.88 -4.76
C ARG A 43 -13.37 -7.71 -5.02
N THR A 44 -12.60 -8.47 -4.25
CA THR A 44 -11.19 -8.80 -4.47
C THR A 44 -10.17 -7.69 -4.17
N THR A 45 -9.92 -7.46 -2.88
CA THR A 45 -8.64 -7.72 -2.18
C THR A 45 -8.64 -6.93 -0.86
N THR A 46 -8.87 -7.63 0.25
CA THR A 46 -8.78 -7.05 1.59
C THR A 46 -7.33 -6.95 2.04
N TYR A 47 -7.08 -6.13 3.06
CA TYR A 47 -5.78 -6.02 3.73
C TYR A 47 -5.24 -7.42 4.10
N ASP A 48 -6.06 -8.24 4.75
CA ASP A 48 -5.69 -9.59 5.19
C ASP A 48 -5.24 -10.50 4.04
N HIS A 49 -5.88 -10.39 2.88
CA HIS A 49 -5.48 -11.17 1.70
C HIS A 49 -4.15 -10.69 1.11
N CYS A 50 -3.87 -9.38 1.16
CA CYS A 50 -2.55 -8.86 0.81
C CYS A 50 -1.48 -9.30 1.82
N LEU A 51 -1.77 -9.19 3.12
CA LEU A 51 -0.87 -9.58 4.19
C LEU A 51 -0.51 -11.06 4.10
N MET A 52 -1.51 -11.95 3.96
CA MET A 52 -1.28 -13.38 3.77
C MET A 52 -0.30 -13.65 2.62
N ARG A 53 -0.42 -12.93 1.50
CA ARG A 53 0.51 -13.07 0.37
C ARG A 53 1.92 -12.59 0.71
N VAL A 54 2.05 -11.48 1.42
CA VAL A 54 3.37 -10.98 1.86
C VAL A 54 4.04 -12.00 2.76
N CYS A 55 3.32 -12.57 3.73
CA CYS A 55 3.89 -13.56 4.66
C CYS A 55 4.21 -14.91 4.02
N THR A 56 3.51 -15.31 2.94
CA THR A 56 3.64 -16.66 2.35
C THR A 56 4.47 -16.72 1.08
N MET A 57 4.70 -15.59 0.39
CA MET A 57 5.41 -15.56 -0.88
C MET A 57 6.87 -15.15 -0.70
N THR A 58 7.74 -15.65 -1.58
CA THR A 58 9.14 -15.21 -1.61
C THR A 58 9.29 -13.79 -2.14
N PRO A 59 10.35 -13.05 -1.76
CA PRO A 59 10.58 -11.67 -2.24
C PRO A 59 10.53 -11.53 -3.76
N LYS A 60 11.10 -12.50 -4.50
CA LYS A 60 11.06 -12.54 -5.97
C LYS A 60 9.63 -12.61 -6.52
N LYS A 61 8.77 -13.41 -5.89
CA LYS A 61 7.36 -13.53 -6.29
C LYS A 61 6.59 -12.26 -5.92
N LEU A 62 6.89 -11.63 -4.78
CA LEU A 62 6.30 -10.34 -4.39
C LEU A 62 6.66 -9.23 -5.39
N ALA A 63 7.93 -9.12 -5.81
CA ALA A 63 8.35 -8.18 -6.85
C ALA A 63 7.60 -8.42 -8.18
N THR A 64 7.39 -9.69 -8.55
CA THR A 64 6.60 -10.04 -9.73
C THR A 64 5.15 -9.59 -9.59
N ARG A 65 4.56 -9.73 -8.40
CA ARG A 65 3.20 -9.26 -8.12
C ARG A 65 3.06 -7.75 -8.27
N ILE A 66 4.04 -6.97 -7.79
CA ILE A 66 4.08 -5.51 -7.98
C ILE A 66 3.95 -5.18 -9.47
N ARG A 67 4.84 -5.73 -10.31
CA ARG A 67 4.82 -5.50 -11.76
C ARG A 67 3.51 -5.93 -12.43
N VAL A 68 2.91 -7.04 -11.99
CA VAL A 68 1.63 -7.52 -12.52
C VAL A 68 0.48 -6.56 -12.19
N ILE A 69 0.44 -6.05 -10.96
CA ILE A 69 -0.57 -5.08 -10.53
C ILE A 69 -0.39 -3.77 -11.31
N GLU A 70 0.84 -3.30 -11.44
CA GLU A 70 1.18 -2.10 -12.21
C GLU A 70 0.78 -2.22 -13.68
N ARG A 71 1.17 -3.31 -14.36
CA ARG A 71 0.89 -3.53 -15.78
C ARG A 71 -0.61 -3.59 -16.09
N ALA A 72 -1.43 -4.02 -15.14
CA ALA A 72 -2.88 -4.06 -15.32
C ALA A 72 -3.49 -2.66 -15.43
N ALA A 73 -2.82 -1.62 -14.92
CA ALA A 73 -3.13 -0.19 -15.10
C ALA A 73 -4.59 0.25 -14.80
N GLY A 74 -5.38 -0.58 -14.12
CA GLY A 74 -6.80 -0.30 -13.86
C GLY A 74 -7.02 0.51 -12.58
N ARG A 75 -8.22 1.12 -12.45
CA ARG A 75 -8.63 1.87 -11.25
C ARG A 75 -8.45 1.10 -9.95
N HIS A 76 -8.85 -0.16 -9.94
CA HIS A 76 -8.68 -1.07 -8.80
C HIS A 76 -7.22 -1.44 -8.48
N CYS A 77 -6.30 -1.26 -9.43
CA CYS A 77 -4.89 -1.57 -9.23
C CYS A 77 -4.21 -0.53 -8.33
N LEU A 78 -4.68 0.72 -8.30
CA LEU A 78 -4.21 1.72 -7.33
C LEU A 78 -4.46 1.26 -5.89
N ILE A 79 -5.71 0.87 -5.60
CA ILE A 79 -6.10 0.43 -4.26
C ILE A 79 -5.31 -0.82 -3.88
N LYS A 80 -5.23 -1.80 -4.79
CA LYS A 80 -4.45 -3.03 -4.56
C LYS A 80 -2.97 -2.74 -4.31
N MET A 81 -2.36 -1.86 -5.10
CA MET A 81 -0.95 -1.50 -4.94
C MET A 81 -0.73 -0.75 -3.62
N ALA A 82 -1.63 0.16 -3.23
CA ALA A 82 -1.54 0.90 -1.97
C ALA A 82 -1.65 -0.02 -0.74
N ILE A 83 -2.60 -0.97 -0.75
CA ILE A 83 -2.74 -1.97 0.31
C ILE A 83 -1.50 -2.87 0.34
N PHE A 84 -1.06 -3.36 -0.82
CA PHE A 84 0.10 -4.25 -0.92
C PHE A 84 1.39 -3.58 -0.44
N LYS A 85 1.61 -2.30 -0.79
CA LYS A 85 2.70 -1.47 -0.28
C LYS A 85 2.65 -1.39 1.26
N SER A 86 1.47 -1.13 1.83
CA SER A 86 1.31 -1.01 3.28
C SER A 86 1.63 -2.33 3.99
N CYS A 87 1.20 -3.47 3.46
CA CYS A 87 1.56 -4.79 4.02
C CYS A 87 3.07 -5.05 3.95
N LEU A 88 3.76 -4.64 2.87
CA LEU A 88 5.21 -4.78 2.76
C LEU A 88 5.95 -3.92 3.79
N GLN A 89 5.47 -2.70 4.06
CA GLN A 89 6.02 -1.82 5.09
C GLN A 89 5.82 -2.41 6.49
N ASP A 90 4.63 -2.92 6.79
CA ASP A 90 4.32 -3.53 8.08
C ASP A 90 5.17 -4.78 8.38
N GLU A 91 5.62 -5.50 7.34
CA GLU A 91 6.50 -6.67 7.45
C GLU A 91 8.00 -6.31 7.29
N GLY A 92 8.35 -5.02 7.28
CA GLY A 92 9.74 -4.55 7.18
C GLY A 92 10.42 -4.82 5.84
N MET A 93 9.67 -5.13 4.78
CA MET A 93 10.20 -5.43 3.45
C MET A 93 10.44 -4.15 2.63
N TRP A 94 11.32 -3.28 3.11
CA TRP A 94 11.48 -1.90 2.62
C TRP A 94 11.80 -1.78 1.13
N ASP A 95 12.71 -2.60 0.58
CA ASP A 95 13.06 -2.57 -0.84
C ASP A 95 11.86 -2.87 -1.77
N LEU A 96 10.97 -3.77 -1.32
CA LEU A 96 9.75 -4.11 -2.05
C LEU A 96 8.67 -3.06 -1.83
N ALA A 97 8.57 -2.51 -0.62
CA ALA A 97 7.67 -1.42 -0.31
C ALA A 97 7.98 -0.20 -1.19
N GLU A 98 9.27 0.11 -1.38
CA GLU A 98 9.70 1.20 -2.25
C GLU A 98 9.37 0.94 -3.71
N GLN A 99 9.65 -0.26 -4.22
CA GLN A 99 9.21 -0.65 -5.57
C GLN A 99 7.69 -0.53 -5.75
N ALA A 100 6.89 -0.89 -4.74
CA ALA A 100 5.45 -0.76 -4.77
C ALA A 100 5.00 0.71 -4.70
N ARG A 101 5.73 1.56 -3.95
CA ARG A 101 5.50 3.02 -3.88
C ARG A 101 5.72 3.67 -5.23
N GLU A 102 6.85 3.42 -5.87
CA GLU A 102 7.13 3.98 -7.20
C GLU A 102 6.12 3.51 -8.25
N ALA A 103 5.76 2.22 -8.23
CA ALA A 103 4.75 1.68 -9.12
C ALA A 103 3.37 2.30 -8.89
N LEU A 104 3.02 2.60 -7.63
CA LEU A 104 1.80 3.31 -7.29
C LEU A 104 1.80 4.74 -7.85
N GLU A 105 2.91 5.47 -7.74
CA GLU A 105 3.01 6.81 -8.33
C GLU A 105 2.89 6.77 -9.86
N ARG A 106 3.56 5.83 -10.53
CA ARG A 106 3.39 5.64 -11.98
C ARG A 106 1.94 5.31 -12.35
N LEU A 107 1.28 4.42 -11.60
CA LEU A 107 -0.14 4.11 -11.80
C LEU A 107 -1.04 5.34 -11.64
N LYS A 108 -0.77 6.24 -10.68
CA LYS A 108 -1.55 7.48 -10.48
C LYS A 108 -1.45 8.39 -11.70
N THR A 109 -0.26 8.51 -12.31
CA THR A 109 -0.06 9.32 -13.52
C THR A 109 -0.77 8.76 -14.76
N LEU A 110 -1.07 7.46 -14.77
CA LEU A 110 -1.74 6.79 -15.87
C LEU A 110 -3.26 6.85 -15.80
N GLN A 111 -3.84 7.30 -14.68
CA GLN A 111 -5.30 7.40 -14.59
C GLN A 111 -5.77 8.70 -15.23
N PRO A 112 -6.81 8.64 -16.09
CA PRO A 112 -7.44 9.86 -16.57
C PRO A 112 -7.94 10.67 -15.37
N ALA A 113 -7.88 12.00 -15.48
CA ALA A 113 -8.53 12.89 -14.53
C ALA A 113 -9.99 12.42 -14.34
N PRO A 114 -10.52 12.43 -13.10
CA PRO A 114 -11.91 12.04 -12.88
C PRO A 114 -12.80 12.86 -13.82
N ASP A 115 -13.59 12.19 -14.66
CA ASP A 115 -14.59 12.84 -15.50
C ASP A 115 -15.50 13.69 -14.58
N GLU A 116 -15.56 15.00 -14.86
CA GLU A 116 -16.44 15.98 -14.19
C GLU A 116 -17.93 15.68 -14.41
#